data_AF-A0A438CY70-F1
#
_entry.id   AF-A0A438CY70-F1
#
_cell.length_a   1.000
_cell.length_b   1.000
_cell.length_c   1.000
_cell.angle_alpha   90.00
_cell.angle_beta   90.00
_cell.angle_gamma   90.00
#
_symmetry.space_group_name_H-M   'P 1'
#
loop_
_entity.id
_entity.type
_entity.pdbx_description
1 polymer ?
#
loop_
_entity_poly.entity_id
_entity_poly.type
_entity_poly.pdbx_seq_one_letter_code
_entity_poly.pdbx_strand_id
1 'polypeptide(L)'
;MHTLTLQLLNHLCTEVLKVSRAKEIFRQSFINGAKYGIPEILEEIIKSYPFALEYLDEDVFKLAVLNRYEKIFYLICETGMHRQLIIRTRDDSNNDNILHLAGKLAPPHRLSLVSGAALQMQRELHWFKEIEKYAREPSVNLRTKTKIKPKMAFIKEHEKLIKEGEKWMKGQQNFYTLAAALIATVVFAAAITIPGGNHDDTGIPNFSKEIAFKVFAVSDALSLFLSIASALICLSILTTRYAEDDFLFALPRG
;
A
#
# COMPACT_ATOMS: atom_id res chain seq x y z
N MET A 1 -25.13 5.50 3.87
CA MET A 1 -24.89 6.91 4.22
C MET A 1 -24.14 7.66 3.12
N HIS A 2 -23.07 7.10 2.55
CA HIS A 2 -22.28 7.74 1.49
C HIS A 2 -23.11 8.19 0.25
N THR A 3 -24.08 7.39 -0.19
CA THR A 3 -24.88 7.68 -1.39
C THR A 3 -25.77 8.93 -1.26
N LEU A 4 -26.38 9.17 -0.09
CA LEU A 4 -27.21 10.35 0.13
C LEU A 4 -26.36 11.64 0.16
N THR A 5 -25.16 11.56 0.72
CA THR A 5 -24.21 12.68 0.75
C THR A 5 -23.76 13.06 -0.67
N LEU A 6 -23.49 12.07 -1.53
CA LEU A 6 -23.16 12.32 -2.94
C LEU A 6 -24.35 12.92 -3.71
N GLN A 7 -25.58 12.45 -3.46
CA GLN A 7 -26.78 13.02 -4.07
C GLN A 7 -26.98 14.49 -3.68
N LEU A 8 -26.77 14.82 -2.40
CA LEU A 8 -26.81 16.21 -1.93
C LEU A 8 -25.73 17.05 -2.62
N LEU A 9 -24.49 16.55 -2.69
CA LEU A 9 -23.39 17.26 -3.35
C LEU A 9 -23.67 17.51 -4.84
N ASN A 10 -24.21 16.53 -5.55
CA ASN A 10 -24.62 16.65 -6.94
C ASN A 10 -25.71 17.74 -7.11
N HIS A 11 -26.73 17.73 -6.24
CA HIS A 11 -27.77 18.73 -6.26
C HIS A 11 -27.20 20.14 -5.99
N LEU A 12 -26.31 20.28 -5.00
CA LEU A 12 -25.64 21.53 -4.71
C LEU A 12 -24.83 22.04 -5.90
N CYS A 13 -24.09 21.17 -6.60
CA CYS A 13 -23.37 21.58 -7.81
C CYS A 13 -24.33 22.10 -8.90
N THR A 14 -25.48 21.45 -9.07
CA THR A 14 -26.51 21.88 -10.02
C THR A 14 -27.10 23.25 -9.66
N GLU A 15 -27.36 23.51 -8.38
CA GLU A 15 -27.86 24.82 -7.93
C GLU A 15 -26.78 25.92 -8.00
N VAL A 16 -25.51 25.59 -7.70
CA VAL A 16 -24.40 26.54 -7.79
C VAL A 16 -24.20 27.05 -9.22
N LEU A 17 -24.46 26.23 -10.25
CA LEU A 17 -24.40 26.67 -11.65
C LEU A 17 -25.38 27.82 -11.97
N LYS A 18 -26.45 27.98 -11.19
CA LYS A 18 -27.49 29.00 -11.42
C LYS A 18 -27.17 30.35 -10.76
N VAL A 19 -26.18 30.41 -9.87
CA VAL A 19 -25.82 31.65 -9.17
C VAL A 19 -24.69 32.40 -9.87
N SER A 20 -24.69 33.73 -9.76
CA SER A 20 -23.69 34.60 -10.42
C SER A 20 -22.24 34.33 -9.98
N ARG A 21 -22.04 33.78 -8.77
CA ARG A 21 -20.72 33.46 -8.20
C ARG A 21 -20.27 32.01 -8.42
N ALA A 22 -20.92 31.25 -9.33
CA ALA A 22 -20.64 29.85 -9.58
C ALA A 22 -19.13 29.54 -9.75
N LYS A 23 -18.44 30.33 -10.58
CA LYS A 23 -17.00 30.17 -10.85
C LYS A 23 -16.15 30.24 -9.58
N GLU A 24 -16.42 31.21 -8.71
CA GLU A 24 -15.67 31.42 -7.46
C GLU A 24 -15.93 30.26 -6.48
N ILE A 25 -17.20 29.85 -6.37
CA ILE A 25 -17.62 28.75 -5.49
C ILE A 25 -16.96 27.43 -5.94
N PHE A 26 -17.03 27.10 -7.23
CA PHE A 26 -16.38 25.90 -7.75
C PHE A 26 -14.86 25.95 -7.58
N ARG A 27 -14.22 27.09 -7.88
CA ARG A 27 -12.77 27.24 -7.68
C ARG A 27 -12.36 26.97 -6.24
N GLN A 28 -13.01 27.63 -5.28
CA GLN A 28 -12.62 27.50 -3.88
C GLN A 28 -12.94 26.10 -3.33
N SER A 29 -14.09 25.53 -3.71
CA SER A 29 -14.50 24.19 -3.27
C SER A 29 -13.58 23.11 -3.84
N PHE A 30 -13.17 23.25 -5.10
CA PHE A 30 -12.28 22.32 -5.78
C PHE A 30 -10.88 22.35 -5.15
N ILE A 31 -10.30 23.53 -4.93
CA ILE A 31 -9.00 23.68 -4.26
C ILE A 31 -9.06 23.13 -2.82
N ASN A 32 -10.12 23.45 -2.08
CA ASN A 32 -10.29 22.96 -0.71
C ASN A 32 -10.44 21.44 -0.67
N GLY A 33 -11.26 20.85 -1.55
CA GLY A 33 -11.40 19.40 -1.67
C GLY A 33 -10.04 18.73 -1.90
N ALA A 34 -9.20 19.32 -2.74
CA ALA A 34 -7.89 18.79 -3.04
C ALA A 34 -6.92 18.92 -1.84
N LYS A 35 -6.91 20.10 -1.20
CA LYS A 35 -6.11 20.41 -0.01
C LYS A 35 -6.43 19.50 1.18
N TYR A 36 -7.71 19.15 1.36
CA TYR A 36 -8.18 18.33 2.46
C TYR A 36 -8.33 16.84 2.12
N GLY A 37 -7.97 16.42 0.90
CA GLY A 37 -7.94 15.00 0.57
C GLY A 37 -9.31 14.38 0.29
N ILE A 38 -10.26 15.15 -0.23
CA ILE A 38 -11.67 14.76 -0.44
C ILE A 38 -11.93 14.58 -1.96
N PRO A 39 -11.62 13.41 -2.54
CA PRO A 39 -11.76 13.18 -3.98
C PRO A 39 -13.21 13.26 -4.46
N GLU A 40 -14.19 12.91 -3.64
CA GLU A 40 -15.61 12.93 -3.98
C GLU A 40 -16.09 14.34 -4.35
N ILE A 41 -15.52 15.38 -3.74
CA ILE A 41 -15.79 16.78 -4.10
C ILE A 41 -15.24 17.10 -5.48
N LEU A 42 -14.02 16.64 -5.79
CA LEU A 42 -13.39 16.92 -7.08
C LEU A 42 -14.13 16.21 -8.20
N GLU A 43 -14.45 14.93 -8.02
CA GLU A 43 -15.18 14.12 -9.00
C GLU A 43 -16.53 14.76 -9.36
N GLU A 44 -17.32 15.17 -8.36
CA GLU A 44 -18.64 15.76 -8.59
C GLU A 44 -18.56 17.16 -9.21
N ILE A 45 -17.57 17.98 -8.80
CA ILE A 45 -17.32 19.28 -9.41
C ILE A 45 -16.85 19.12 -10.86
N ILE A 46 -15.93 18.20 -11.16
CA ILE A 46 -15.46 17.96 -12.54
C ILE A 46 -16.61 17.54 -13.43
N LYS A 47 -17.50 16.67 -12.93
CA LYS A 47 -18.70 16.23 -13.66
C LYS A 47 -19.66 17.38 -13.97
N SER A 48 -19.86 18.29 -13.01
CA SER A 48 -20.82 19.39 -13.13
C SER A 48 -20.23 20.62 -13.83
N TYR A 49 -18.94 20.87 -13.65
CA TYR A 49 -18.20 22.03 -14.14
C TYR A 49 -16.78 21.60 -14.56
N PRO A 50 -16.61 20.99 -15.75
CA PRO A 50 -15.32 20.45 -16.21
C PRO A 50 -14.18 21.46 -16.25
N PHE A 51 -14.50 22.75 -16.42
CA PHE A 51 -13.53 23.84 -16.38
C PHE A 51 -12.81 23.97 -15.01
N ALA A 52 -13.33 23.35 -13.95
CA ALA A 52 -12.66 23.29 -12.65
C ALA A 52 -11.24 22.70 -12.70
N LEU A 53 -10.96 21.86 -13.71
CA LEU A 53 -9.64 21.30 -13.96
C LEU A 53 -8.56 22.37 -14.14
N GLU A 54 -8.90 23.55 -14.67
CA GLU A 54 -7.95 24.67 -14.78
C GLU A 54 -7.53 25.27 -13.43
N TYR A 55 -8.23 24.93 -12.34
CA TYR A 55 -7.87 25.34 -10.99
C TYR A 55 -6.85 24.42 -10.33
N LEU A 56 -6.48 23.32 -10.99
CA LEU A 56 -5.33 22.49 -10.58
C LEU A 56 -4.04 23.24 -10.87
N ASP A 57 -3.37 23.70 -9.81
CA ASP A 57 -2.04 24.29 -9.87
C ASP A 57 -0.98 23.35 -9.24
N GLU A 58 0.27 23.82 -9.28
CA GLU A 58 1.43 23.10 -8.76
C GLU A 58 1.36 22.88 -7.25
N ASP A 59 0.76 23.83 -6.51
CA ASP A 59 0.62 23.75 -5.06
C ASP A 59 -0.39 22.68 -4.66
N VAL A 60 -1.54 22.61 -5.33
CA VAL A 60 -2.54 21.58 -5.13
C VAL A 60 -1.96 20.20 -5.45
N PHE A 61 -1.24 20.07 -6.56
CA PHE A 61 -0.62 18.80 -6.94
C PHE A 61 0.46 18.37 -5.94
N LYS A 62 1.31 19.31 -5.49
CA LYS A 62 2.32 19.10 -4.44
C LYS A 62 1.68 18.62 -3.14
N LEU A 63 0.57 19.23 -2.71
CA LEU A 63 -0.15 18.82 -1.51
C LEU A 63 -0.70 17.40 -1.63
N ALA A 64 -1.28 17.04 -2.77
CA ALA A 64 -1.75 15.67 -3.01
C ALA A 64 -0.61 14.65 -2.87
N VAL A 65 0.58 14.98 -3.38
CA VAL A 65 1.76 14.11 -3.29
C VAL A 65 2.30 13.98 -1.86
N LEU A 66 2.48 15.10 -1.17
CA LEU A 66 3.01 15.11 0.20
C LEU A 66 2.06 14.42 1.18
N ASN A 67 0.75 14.54 1.01
CA ASN A 67 -0.25 13.94 1.91
C ASN A 67 -0.72 12.55 1.47
N ARG A 68 -0.11 11.93 0.46
CA ARG A 68 -0.51 10.59 -0.03
C ARG A 68 -1.99 10.53 -0.42
N TYR A 69 -2.52 11.59 -1.04
CA TYR A 69 -3.90 11.59 -1.52
C TYR A 69 -4.00 10.85 -2.84
N GLU A 70 -3.83 9.53 -2.77
CA GLU A 70 -3.74 8.60 -3.89
C GLU A 70 -4.87 8.79 -4.91
N LYS A 71 -6.13 8.82 -4.46
CA LYS A 71 -7.31 9.02 -5.33
C LYS A 71 -7.27 10.35 -6.09
N ILE A 72 -6.87 11.43 -5.43
CA ILE A 72 -6.76 12.75 -6.08
C ILE A 72 -5.64 12.75 -7.10
N PHE A 73 -4.49 12.14 -6.76
CA PHE A 73 -3.38 11.99 -7.70
C PHE A 73 -3.82 11.21 -8.94
N TYR A 74 -4.50 10.08 -8.78
CA TYR A 74 -4.99 9.28 -9.91
C TYR A 74 -6.02 10.04 -10.75
N LEU A 75 -6.95 10.75 -10.13
CA LEU A 75 -7.91 11.62 -10.83
C LEU A 75 -7.19 12.67 -11.70
N ILE A 76 -6.14 13.30 -11.18
CA ILE A 76 -5.31 14.25 -11.95
C ILE A 76 -4.55 13.55 -13.08
N CYS A 77 -4.09 12.32 -12.86
CA CYS A 77 -3.44 11.52 -13.90
C CYS A 77 -4.40 11.16 -15.03
N GLU A 78 -5.61 10.70 -14.71
CA GLU A 78 -6.65 10.30 -15.68
C GLU A 78 -7.10 11.46 -16.58
N THR A 79 -7.14 12.68 -16.05
CA THR A 79 -7.50 13.88 -16.84
C THR A 79 -6.42 14.28 -17.86
N GLY A 80 -5.24 13.67 -17.85
CA GLY A 80 -4.12 13.98 -18.74
C GLY A 80 -3.31 15.23 -18.36
N MET A 81 -3.75 16.00 -17.34
CA MET A 81 -3.08 17.23 -16.89
C MET A 81 -1.76 16.98 -16.15
N HIS A 82 -1.58 15.77 -15.62
CA HIS A 82 -0.39 15.37 -14.85
C HIS A 82 0.93 15.65 -15.56
N ARG A 83 1.01 15.55 -16.90
CA ARG A 83 2.28 15.74 -17.63
C ARG A 83 2.86 17.14 -17.45
N GLN A 84 2.02 18.17 -17.51
CA GLN A 84 2.47 19.54 -17.29
C GLN A 84 2.77 19.78 -15.81
N LEU A 85 1.89 19.31 -14.92
CA LEU A 85 2.04 19.48 -13.47
C LEU A 85 3.31 18.79 -12.94
N ILE A 86 3.63 17.57 -13.37
CA ILE A 86 4.86 16.84 -12.98
C ILE A 86 6.12 17.60 -13.41
N ILE A 87 6.11 18.26 -14.57
CA ILE A 87 7.28 19.01 -15.08
C ILE A 87 7.46 20.31 -14.29
N ARG A 88 6.35 21.00 -14.03
CA ARG A 88 6.38 22.33 -13.39
C ARG A 88 6.58 22.24 -11.88
N THR A 89 5.94 21.26 -11.22
CA THR A 89 5.99 21.10 -9.76
C THR A 89 7.43 20.91 -9.31
N ARG A 90 7.95 21.96 -8.66
CA ARG A 90 9.26 22.00 -8.05
C ARG A 90 9.15 22.63 -6.67
N ASP A 91 10.05 22.25 -5.77
CA ASP A 91 10.23 22.97 -4.52
C ASP A 91 11.24 24.11 -4.73
N ASP A 92 10.81 25.35 -4.56
CA ASP A 92 11.61 26.55 -4.89
C ASP A 92 12.92 26.63 -4.09
N SER A 93 12.92 26.08 -2.88
CA SER A 93 14.08 26.07 -1.98
C SER A 93 15.23 25.21 -2.54
N ASN A 94 14.96 23.96 -2.93
CA ASN A 94 15.98 22.97 -3.31
C ASN A 94 15.94 22.48 -4.77
N ASN A 95 14.97 22.98 -5.55
CA ASN A 95 14.65 22.45 -6.89
C ASN A 95 14.29 20.95 -6.84
N ASP A 96 13.63 20.53 -5.77
CA ASP A 96 13.12 19.16 -5.59
C ASP A 96 11.99 18.93 -6.59
N ASN A 97 12.10 17.89 -7.41
CA ASN A 97 11.03 17.49 -8.32
C ASN A 97 9.97 16.63 -7.60
N ILE A 98 8.94 16.20 -8.33
CA ILE A 98 7.85 15.38 -7.78
C ILE A 98 8.31 14.10 -7.07
N LEU A 99 9.42 13.47 -7.50
CA LEU A 99 9.94 12.27 -6.86
C LEU A 99 10.64 12.57 -5.55
N HIS A 100 11.31 13.72 -5.43
CA HIS A 100 11.84 14.16 -4.13
C HIS A 100 10.70 14.46 -3.15
N LEU A 101 9.58 15.03 -3.63
CA LEU A 101 8.38 15.26 -2.81
C LEU A 101 7.71 13.95 -2.38
N ALA A 102 7.57 12.99 -3.31
CA ALA A 102 7.13 11.64 -2.99
C ALA A 102 8.07 10.95 -2.00
N GLY A 103 9.35 11.32 -2.06
CA GLY A 103 10.43 10.84 -1.22
C GLY A 103 10.39 11.31 0.25
N LYS A 104 9.64 12.38 0.57
CA LYS A 104 9.51 12.91 1.94
C LYS A 104 8.58 12.04 2.77
N LEU A 105 8.84 11.85 4.06
CA LEU A 105 7.99 11.01 4.92
C LEU A 105 6.57 11.57 5.01
N ALA A 106 5.57 10.69 4.90
CA ALA A 106 4.17 11.10 5.01
C ALA A 106 3.86 11.77 6.37
N PRO A 107 2.92 12.73 6.39
CA PRO A 107 2.41 13.31 7.63
C PRO A 107 1.91 12.23 8.61
N PRO A 108 2.03 12.44 9.94
CA PRO A 108 1.71 11.40 10.93
C PRO A 108 0.32 10.78 10.79
N HIS A 109 -0.69 11.58 10.46
CA HIS A 109 -2.08 11.12 10.28
C HIS A 109 -2.29 10.25 9.02
N ARG A 110 -1.35 10.28 8.06
CA ARG A 110 -1.34 9.41 6.87
C ARG A 110 -0.47 8.19 7.08
N LEU A 111 0.70 8.38 7.69
CA LEU A 111 1.63 7.28 8.01
C LEU A 111 0.98 6.26 8.96
N SER A 112 0.21 6.74 9.95
CA SER A 112 -0.47 5.89 10.95
C SER A 112 -1.73 5.16 10.46
N LEU A 113 -2.10 5.29 9.18
CA LEU A 113 -3.25 4.55 8.60
C LEU A 113 -3.03 3.04 8.58
N VAL A 114 -1.76 2.59 8.62
CA VAL A 114 -1.40 1.18 8.76
C VAL A 114 -0.56 1.00 10.01
N SER A 115 -0.73 -0.15 10.67
CA SER A 115 -0.02 -0.48 11.90
C SER A 115 1.29 -1.20 11.61
N GLY A 116 2.34 -0.91 12.38
CA GLY A 116 3.64 -1.55 12.25
C GLY A 116 4.56 -0.86 11.24
N ALA A 117 5.80 -0.61 11.66
CA ALA A 117 6.79 0.13 10.88
C ALA A 117 7.08 -0.51 9.50
N ALA A 118 7.02 -1.85 9.39
CA ALA A 118 7.25 -2.53 8.13
C ALA A 118 6.12 -2.27 7.11
N LEU A 119 4.85 -2.29 7.53
CA LEU A 119 3.70 -1.98 6.66
C LEU A 119 3.68 -0.50 6.28
N GLN A 120 4.06 0.38 7.21
CA GLN A 120 4.24 1.80 6.92
C GLN A 120 5.33 2.01 5.85
N MET A 121 6.49 1.36 6.00
CA MET A 121 7.59 1.44 5.05
C MET A 121 7.18 0.89 3.66
N GLN A 122 6.50 -0.25 3.63
CA GLN A 122 5.99 -0.85 2.39
C GLN A 122 5.07 0.13 1.65
N ARG A 123 4.16 0.80 2.37
CA ARG A 123 3.23 1.75 1.76
C ARG A 123 3.94 2.99 1.21
N GLU A 124 4.89 3.54 1.96
CA GLU A 124 5.68 4.71 1.50
C GLU A 124 6.48 4.37 0.25
N LEU A 125 7.06 3.17 0.19
CA LEU A 125 7.79 2.69 -0.98
C LEU A 125 6.86 2.43 -2.17
N HIS A 126 5.69 1.85 -1.94
CA HIS A 126 4.69 1.67 -2.98
C HIS A 126 4.29 3.01 -3.58
N TRP A 127 4.00 4.01 -2.74
CA TRP A 127 3.67 5.36 -3.18
C TRP A 127 4.79 6.00 -4.02
N PHE A 128 6.04 5.89 -3.57
CA PHE A 128 7.18 6.41 -4.31
C PHE A 128 7.28 5.77 -5.71
N LYS A 129 7.14 4.45 -5.81
CA LYS A 129 7.16 3.72 -7.10
C LYS A 129 5.97 4.04 -7.99
N GLU A 130 4.78 4.24 -7.42
CA GLU A 130 3.61 4.65 -8.22
C GLU A 130 3.86 6.00 -8.90
N ILE A 131 4.41 6.99 -8.18
CA ILE A 131 4.76 8.28 -8.77
C ILE A 131 5.90 8.14 -9.80
N GLU A 132 6.88 7.26 -9.53
CA GLU A 132 7.99 6.97 -10.44
C GLU A 132 7.51 6.54 -11.82
N LYS A 133 6.42 5.77 -11.93
CA LYS A 133 5.84 5.36 -13.21
C LYS A 133 5.38 6.54 -14.08
N TYR A 134 4.96 7.64 -13.47
CA TYR A 134 4.49 8.85 -14.17
C TYR A 134 5.61 9.87 -14.40
N ALA A 135 6.74 9.75 -13.70
CA ALA A 135 7.88 10.62 -13.87
C ALA A 135 8.67 10.28 -15.14
N ARG A 136 9.14 11.30 -15.87
CA ARG A 136 10.04 11.10 -17.02
C ARG A 136 11.47 10.80 -16.56
N GLU A 137 12.26 10.11 -17.38
CA GLU A 137 13.66 9.75 -17.09
C GLU A 137 14.55 10.90 -16.57
N PRO A 138 14.47 12.15 -17.08
CA PRO A 138 15.27 13.25 -16.55
C PRO A 138 15.02 13.49 -15.05
N SER A 139 13.77 13.27 -14.59
CA SER A 139 13.34 13.45 -13.20
C SER A 139 13.92 12.39 -12.26
N VAL A 140 14.10 11.16 -12.74
CA VAL A 140 14.63 10.03 -11.96
C VAL A 140 16.11 10.22 -11.64
N ASN A 141 16.85 10.79 -12.60
CA ASN A 141 18.27 11.07 -12.45
C ASN A 141 18.58 12.52 -12.06
N LEU A 142 17.55 13.37 -11.94
CA LEU A 142 17.72 14.78 -11.59
C LEU A 142 18.32 14.87 -10.20
N ARG A 143 19.44 15.57 -10.14
CA ARG A 143 20.14 15.91 -8.93
C ARG A 143 19.59 17.24 -8.41
N THR A 144 19.17 17.29 -7.15
CA THR A 144 18.83 18.54 -6.46
C THR A 144 20.02 19.51 -6.44
N LYS A 145 19.83 20.73 -5.92
CA LYS A 145 20.96 21.64 -5.64
C LYS A 145 22.07 20.96 -4.80
N THR A 146 21.70 20.00 -3.94
CA THR A 146 22.61 19.19 -3.11
C THR A 146 23.13 17.92 -3.79
N LYS A 147 22.87 17.73 -5.09
CA LYS A 147 23.29 16.59 -5.93
C LYS A 147 22.74 15.22 -5.53
N ILE A 148 21.65 15.18 -4.76
CA ILE A 148 21.03 13.94 -4.30
C ILE A 148 19.99 13.48 -5.34
N LYS A 149 19.93 12.17 -5.60
CA LYS A 149 18.89 11.55 -6.44
C LYS A 149 17.63 11.28 -5.61
N PRO A 150 16.42 11.25 -6.21
CA PRO A 150 15.17 11.02 -5.48
C PRO A 150 15.18 9.77 -4.60
N LYS A 151 15.62 8.62 -5.12
CA LYS A 151 15.70 7.37 -4.36
C LYS A 151 16.64 7.46 -3.15
N MET A 152 17.77 8.15 -3.28
CA MET A 152 18.70 8.34 -2.17
C MET A 152 18.12 9.28 -1.10
N ALA A 153 17.37 10.29 -1.51
CA ALA A 153 16.64 11.16 -0.59
C ALA A 153 15.56 10.36 0.17
N PHE A 154 14.81 9.51 -0.53
CA PHE A 154 13.81 8.63 0.09
C PHE A 154 14.41 7.70 1.14
N ILE A 155 15.51 6.98 0.82
CA ILE A 155 16.20 6.10 1.78
C ILE A 155 16.63 6.87 3.02
N LYS A 156 17.21 8.06 2.84
CA LYS A 156 17.68 8.89 3.94
C LYS A 156 16.55 9.37 4.84
N GLU A 157 15.45 9.83 4.23
CA GLU A 157 14.28 10.30 4.96
C GLU A 157 13.62 9.17 5.76
N HIS A 158 13.62 7.95 5.21
CA HIS A 158 12.96 6.79 5.80
C HIS A 158 13.90 5.89 6.62
N GLU A 159 15.15 6.31 6.88
CA GLU A 159 16.16 5.47 7.54
C GLU A 159 15.69 4.87 8.87
N LYS A 160 15.03 5.70 9.70
CA LYS A 160 14.46 5.25 10.98
C LYS A 160 13.34 4.22 10.77
N LEU A 161 12.46 4.47 9.81
CA LEU A 161 11.32 3.59 9.50
C LEU A 161 11.80 2.26 8.93
N ILE A 162 12.85 2.26 8.12
CA ILE A 162 13.53 1.06 7.61
C ILE A 162 14.07 0.23 8.78
N LYS A 163 14.82 0.86 9.71
CA LYS A 163 15.38 0.18 10.89
C LYS A 163 14.29 -0.41 11.80
N GLU A 164 13.23 0.35 12.05
CA GLU A 164 12.09 -0.12 12.85
C GLU A 164 11.30 -1.22 12.15
N GLY A 165 11.13 -1.12 10.82
CA GLY A 165 10.49 -2.12 9.99
C GLY A 165 11.27 -3.43 9.95
N GLU A 166 12.60 -3.36 9.81
CA GLU A 166 13.49 -4.52 9.90
C GLU A 166 13.36 -5.21 11.27
N LYS A 167 13.36 -4.44 12.36
CA LYS A 167 13.15 -4.98 13.71
C LYS A 167 11.77 -5.63 13.86
N TRP A 168 10.73 -5.00 13.33
CA TRP A 168 9.37 -5.52 13.36
C TRP A 168 9.26 -6.86 12.61
N MET A 169 9.83 -6.95 11.40
CA MET A 169 9.83 -8.18 10.61
C MET A 169 10.57 -9.30 11.34
N LYS A 170 11.78 -9.04 11.85
CA LYS A 170 12.55 -10.02 12.63
C LYS A 170 11.81 -10.47 13.90
N GLY A 171 11.12 -9.56 14.58
CA GLY A 171 10.38 -9.86 15.82
C GLY A 171 9.15 -10.75 15.60
N GLN A 172 8.36 -10.47 14.56
CA GLN A 172 7.12 -11.21 14.30
C GLN A 172 7.38 -12.61 13.72
N GLN A 173 8.47 -12.78 12.96
CA GLN A 173 8.83 -14.04 12.30
C GLN A 173 9.13 -15.20 13.25
N ASN A 174 9.75 -14.93 14.41
CA ASN A 174 10.03 -15.98 15.40
C ASN A 174 8.75 -16.67 15.85
N PHE A 175 7.66 -15.92 16.01
CA PHE A 175 6.36 -16.47 16.39
C PHE A 175 5.75 -17.33 15.27
N TYR A 176 5.82 -16.90 14.01
CA TYR A 176 5.26 -17.66 12.89
C TYR A 176 6.04 -18.95 12.61
N THR A 177 7.37 -18.90 12.63
CA THR A 177 8.21 -20.09 12.46
C THR A 177 7.99 -21.07 13.61
N LEU A 178 7.89 -20.59 14.86
CA LEU A 178 7.59 -21.43 16.02
C LEU A 178 6.21 -22.07 15.90
N ALA A 179 5.18 -21.30 15.54
CA ALA A 179 3.83 -21.81 15.35
C ALA A 179 3.76 -22.86 14.23
N ALA A 180 4.42 -22.62 13.09
CA ALA A 180 4.52 -23.60 12.01
C ALA A 180 5.24 -24.88 12.47
N ALA A 181 6.38 -24.75 13.16
CA ALA A 181 7.10 -25.91 13.70
C ALA A 181 6.24 -26.73 14.68
N LEU A 182 5.49 -26.07 15.56
CA LEU A 182 4.56 -26.72 16.48
C LEU A 182 3.44 -27.46 15.73
N ILE A 183 2.81 -26.84 14.73
CA ILE A 183 1.78 -27.48 13.90
C ILE A 183 2.37 -28.69 13.18
N ALA A 184 3.54 -28.54 12.55
CA ALA A 184 4.20 -29.63 11.85
C ALA A 184 4.52 -30.79 12.80
N THR A 185 4.94 -30.51 14.04
CA THR A 185 5.23 -31.54 15.05
C THR A 185 3.97 -32.29 15.47
N VAL A 186 2.86 -31.59 15.73
CA VAL A 186 1.58 -32.20 16.13
C VAL A 186 1.00 -33.05 15.01
N VAL A 187 0.98 -32.52 13.78
CA VAL A 187 0.47 -33.21 12.59
C VAL A 187 1.35 -34.42 12.24
N PHE A 188 2.68 -34.27 12.27
CA PHE A 188 3.59 -35.39 12.06
C PHE A 188 3.41 -36.49 13.12
N ALA A 189 3.19 -36.12 14.39
CA ALA A 189 2.87 -37.08 15.43
C ALA A 189 1.56 -37.81 15.13
N ALA A 190 0.50 -37.10 14.74
CA ALA A 190 -0.79 -37.69 14.38
C ALA A 190 -0.71 -38.63 13.15
N ALA A 191 0.19 -38.33 12.21
CA ALA A 191 0.46 -39.19 11.05
C ALA A 191 1.12 -40.53 11.41
N ILE A 192 1.91 -40.59 12.49
CA ILE A 192 2.54 -41.83 12.97
C ILE A 192 1.73 -42.53 14.07
N THR A 193 0.92 -41.79 14.84
CA THR A 193 -0.01 -42.31 15.86
C THR A 193 -1.44 -42.32 15.32
N ILE A 194 -1.60 -42.99 14.18
CA ILE A 194 -2.85 -42.99 13.41
C ILE A 194 -4.03 -43.47 14.28
N PRO A 195 -5.20 -42.78 14.24
CA PRO A 195 -6.36 -43.17 15.04
C PRO A 195 -6.75 -44.63 14.81
N GLY A 196 -6.86 -45.39 15.91
CA GLY A 196 -7.20 -46.82 15.86
C GLY A 196 -6.02 -47.75 15.63
N GLY A 197 -4.83 -47.24 15.32
CA GLY A 197 -3.64 -48.06 15.04
C GLY A 197 -3.67 -48.77 13.70
N ASN A 198 -2.68 -49.65 13.50
CA ASN A 198 -2.52 -50.46 12.30
C ASN A 198 -2.76 -51.94 12.60
N HIS A 199 -3.10 -52.72 11.58
CA HIS A 199 -3.06 -54.17 11.70
C HIS A 199 -1.61 -54.63 11.84
N ASP A 200 -1.30 -55.39 12.88
CA ASP A 200 0.04 -55.87 13.20
C ASP A 200 0.67 -56.68 12.05
N ASP A 201 -0.16 -57.37 11.26
CA ASP A 201 0.29 -58.28 10.20
C ASP A 201 0.51 -57.59 8.84
N THR A 202 -0.19 -56.47 8.58
CA THR A 202 -0.23 -55.83 7.25
C THR A 202 0.22 -54.38 7.24
N GLY A 203 0.29 -53.73 8.40
CA GLY A 203 0.60 -52.31 8.53
C GLY A 203 -0.50 -51.37 8.01
N ILE A 204 -1.66 -51.90 7.61
CA ILE A 204 -2.78 -51.10 7.09
C ILE A 204 -3.55 -50.46 8.26
N PRO A 205 -3.92 -49.18 8.17
CA PRO A 205 -4.71 -48.52 9.21
C PRO A 205 -6.08 -49.19 9.42
N ASN A 206 -6.44 -49.41 10.69
CA ASN A 206 -7.65 -50.12 11.10
C ASN A 206 -8.93 -49.51 10.54
N PHE A 207 -8.97 -48.18 10.40
CA PHE A 207 -10.12 -47.43 9.89
C PHE A 207 -9.99 -46.99 8.42
N SER A 208 -9.10 -47.60 7.63
CA SER A 208 -8.83 -47.20 6.24
C SER A 208 -10.06 -47.12 5.31
N LYS A 209 -11.11 -47.89 5.60
CA LYS A 209 -12.38 -47.88 4.84
C LYS A 209 -13.36 -46.79 5.28
N GLU A 210 -13.19 -46.27 6.50
CA GLU A 210 -14.08 -45.26 7.07
C GLU A 210 -13.86 -43.89 6.41
N ILE A 211 -14.97 -43.20 6.15
CA ILE A 211 -14.94 -41.86 5.55
C ILE A 211 -14.21 -40.88 6.48
N ALA A 212 -14.45 -40.98 7.80
CA ALA A 212 -13.81 -40.14 8.81
C ALA A 212 -12.27 -40.25 8.76
N PHE A 213 -11.75 -41.47 8.58
CA PHE A 213 -10.32 -41.70 8.46
C PHE A 213 -9.72 -41.06 7.21
N LYS A 214 -10.40 -41.18 6.06
CA LYS A 214 -9.94 -40.55 4.81
C LYS A 214 -9.89 -39.03 4.92
N VAL A 215 -10.91 -38.42 5.53
CA VAL A 215 -10.95 -36.97 5.80
C VAL A 215 -9.82 -36.56 6.74
N PHE A 216 -9.59 -37.32 7.81
CA PHE A 216 -8.47 -37.11 8.72
C PHE A 216 -7.13 -37.14 7.97
N ALA A 217 -6.84 -38.21 7.23
CA ALA A 217 -5.56 -38.39 6.53
C ALA A 217 -5.30 -37.28 5.49
N VAL A 218 -6.33 -36.87 4.74
CA VAL A 218 -6.20 -35.76 3.77
C VAL A 218 -5.96 -34.42 4.49
N SER A 219 -6.66 -34.17 5.60
CA SER A 219 -6.53 -32.93 6.36
C SER A 219 -5.16 -32.82 7.05
N ASP A 220 -4.68 -33.94 7.61
CA ASP A 220 -3.37 -34.06 8.25
C ASP A 220 -2.25 -33.79 7.22
N ALA A 221 -2.29 -34.46 6.07
CA ALA A 221 -1.34 -34.22 4.98
C ALA A 221 -1.37 -32.75 4.51
N LEU A 222 -2.56 -32.18 4.29
CA LEU A 222 -2.70 -30.79 3.86
C LEU A 222 -2.14 -29.81 4.92
N SER A 223 -2.41 -30.06 6.20
CA SER A 223 -1.88 -29.26 7.30
C SER A 223 -0.36 -29.29 7.35
N LEU A 224 0.25 -30.47 7.15
CA LEU A 224 1.70 -30.64 7.12
C LEU A 224 2.32 -29.84 5.96
N PHE A 225 1.76 -29.96 4.75
CA PHE A 225 2.22 -29.23 3.57
C PHE A 225 2.15 -27.72 3.77
N LEU A 226 1.02 -27.22 4.27
CA LEU A 226 0.82 -25.78 4.53
C LEU A 226 1.77 -25.28 5.62
N SER A 227 2.01 -26.08 6.66
CA SER A 227 2.93 -25.73 7.73
C SER A 227 4.38 -25.61 7.24
N ILE A 228 4.85 -26.59 6.46
CA ILE A 228 6.19 -26.57 5.86
C ILE A 228 6.32 -25.38 4.90
N ALA A 229 5.32 -25.15 4.04
CA ALA A 229 5.30 -24.01 3.13
C ALA A 229 5.39 -22.68 3.90
N SER A 230 4.62 -22.51 4.97
CA SER A 230 4.66 -21.33 5.83
C SER A 230 6.04 -21.12 6.46
N ALA A 231 6.67 -22.19 6.95
CA ALA A 231 8.02 -22.12 7.52
C ALA A 231 9.06 -21.71 6.46
N LEU A 232 8.98 -22.28 5.25
CA LEU A 232 9.86 -21.91 4.14
C LEU A 232 9.67 -20.46 3.69
N ILE A 233 8.43 -19.98 3.65
CA ILE A 233 8.14 -18.56 3.36
C ILE A 233 8.76 -17.67 4.45
N CYS A 234 8.58 -17.99 5.72
CA CYS A 234 9.19 -17.23 6.82
C CYS A 234 10.73 -17.21 6.71
N LEU A 235 11.35 -18.36 6.35
CA LEU A 235 12.79 -18.46 6.11
C LEU A 235 13.25 -17.66 4.90
N SER A 236 12.45 -17.61 3.83
CA SER A 236 12.74 -16.79 2.66
C SER A 236 12.78 -15.30 3.04
N ILE A 237 11.85 -14.84 3.87
CA ILE A 237 11.85 -13.45 4.36
C ILE A 237 13.09 -13.18 5.24
N LEU A 238 13.49 -14.14 6.09
CA LEU A 238 14.70 -14.04 6.93
C LEU A 238 16.00 -13.88 6.15
N THR A 239 16.09 -14.51 4.98
CA THR A 239 17.29 -14.47 4.12
C THR A 239 17.33 -13.26 3.18
N THR A 240 16.24 -12.48 3.10
CA THR A 240 16.29 -11.18 2.41
C THR A 240 17.20 -10.20 3.16
N ARG A 241 17.84 -9.30 2.41
CA ARG A 241 18.78 -8.33 2.99
C ARG A 241 18.08 -7.19 3.72
N TYR A 242 16.74 -7.19 3.73
CA TYR A 242 15.89 -6.10 4.22
C TYR A 242 16.29 -4.76 3.60
N ALA A 243 16.72 -4.78 2.34
CA ALA A 243 16.89 -3.56 1.56
C ALA A 243 15.53 -2.89 1.37
N GLU A 244 15.52 -1.58 1.10
CA GLU A 244 14.30 -0.82 0.80
C GLU A 244 13.36 -1.59 -0.15
N ASP A 245 13.88 -2.07 -1.28
CA ASP A 245 13.09 -2.81 -2.28
C ASP A 245 12.50 -4.14 -1.76
N ASP A 246 13.07 -4.74 -0.71
CA ASP A 246 12.61 -6.01 -0.14
C ASP A 246 11.27 -5.84 0.60
N PHE A 247 10.97 -4.64 1.11
CA PHE A 247 9.67 -4.36 1.78
C PHE A 247 8.46 -4.56 0.85
N LEU A 248 8.64 -4.45 -0.47
CA LEU A 248 7.56 -4.70 -1.44
C LEU A 248 7.21 -6.18 -1.60
N PHE A 249 8.18 -7.07 -1.36
CA PHE A 249 8.05 -8.50 -1.61
C PHE A 249 7.92 -9.30 -0.33
N ALA A 250 8.48 -8.79 0.78
CA ALA A 250 8.48 -9.45 2.09
C ALA A 250 7.12 -9.43 2.81
N LEU A 251 6.22 -8.53 2.43
CA LEU A 251 4.94 -8.32 3.12
C LEU A 251 3.75 -8.56 2.17
N PRO A 252 2.62 -9.10 2.67
CA PRO A 252 1.41 -9.24 1.86
C PRO A 252 1.00 -7.91 1.23
N ARG A 253 0.52 -7.95 -0.01
CA ARG A 253 -0.06 -6.77 -0.66
C ARG A 253 -1.45 -6.54 -0.05
N GLY A 254 -1.55 -5.57 0.85
CA GLY A 254 -2.82 -5.10 1.42
C GLY A 254 -3.48 -4.06 0.53
#